data_AF-A0A7Y2PIP4-F1
#
_entry.id   AF-A0A7Y2PIP4-F1
#
_cell.length_a   1.000
_cell.length_b   1.000
_cell.length_c   1.000
_cell.angle_alpha   90.00
_cell.angle_beta   90.00
_cell.angle_gamma   90.00
#
_symmetry.space_group_name_H-M   'P 1'
#
loop_
_entity.id
_entity.type
_entity.pdbx_description
1 polymer ?
#
loop_
_entity_poly.entity_id
_entity_poly.type
_entity_poly.pdbx_seq_one_letter_code
_entity_poly.pdbx_strand_id
1 'polypeptide(L)'
;MSDSLLPRCGFTGPPGSSALLFAGLHGHEGLSELFEYRVKVLSPEGELNADDWLGKALGLELHHSAQNSPSSRKVHGHVCGFRRLGDEGRFPCYEFLLRPWLWFASCASNCRIFQNQSVLEVLKAVLAPYPGEVEWAATESYAALEYCVQFAETDAAFVSRLMEEAGLYYFFRHSGEGYSLVVTDSMSEHRSLEAGDTLYW
;
A
#
# COMPACT_ATOMS: atom_id res chain seq x y z
N MET A 1 -24.11 32.22 4.01
CA MET A 1 -23.95 31.27 2.89
C MET A 1 -22.77 30.41 3.25
N SER A 2 -23.05 29.25 3.83
CA SER A 2 -22.04 28.33 4.35
C SER A 2 -21.27 27.73 3.18
N ASP A 3 -20.01 28.13 3.05
CA ASP A 3 -19.05 27.44 2.21
C ASP A 3 -18.85 26.05 2.84
N SER A 4 -19.61 25.06 2.36
CA SER A 4 -19.51 23.68 2.83
C SER A 4 -18.20 23.14 2.29
N LEU A 5 -17.12 23.38 3.03
CA LEU A 5 -15.84 22.71 2.84
C LEU A 5 -16.10 21.20 2.93
N LEU A 6 -16.28 20.56 1.78
CA LEU A 6 -16.21 19.11 1.70
C LEU A 6 -14.88 18.69 2.34
N PRO A 7 -14.88 17.63 3.17
CA PRO A 7 -13.63 17.13 3.72
C PRO A 7 -12.67 16.86 2.56
N ARG A 8 -11.48 17.47 2.62
CA ARG A 8 -10.46 17.34 1.57
C ARG A 8 -9.99 15.89 1.35
N CYS A 9 -10.34 15.00 2.27
CA CYS A 9 -10.04 13.58 2.21
C CYS A 9 -11.22 12.77 2.76
N GLY A 10 -11.62 11.74 2.03
CA GLY A 10 -12.52 10.68 2.50
C GLY A 10 -11.75 9.46 2.99
N PHE A 11 -12.36 8.67 3.88
CA PHE A 11 -11.80 7.41 4.38
C PHE A 11 -12.78 6.26 4.15
N THR A 12 -12.26 5.13 3.70
CA THR A 12 -12.99 3.86 3.54
C THR A 12 -12.26 2.75 4.28
N GLY A 13 -12.99 1.79 4.87
CA GLY A 13 -12.37 0.69 5.62
C GLY A 13 -13.23 0.21 6.79
N PRO A 14 -12.64 -0.02 7.99
CA PRO A 14 -13.35 -0.49 9.17
C PRO A 14 -14.53 0.40 9.57
N PRO A 15 -15.46 -0.12 10.41
CA PRO A 15 -16.54 0.69 10.97
C PRO A 15 -15.99 1.96 11.63
N GLY A 16 -16.59 3.11 11.31
CA GLY A 16 -16.16 4.43 11.79
C GLY A 16 -15.23 5.19 10.85
N SER A 17 -14.69 4.58 9.78
CA SER A 17 -13.82 5.27 8.81
C SER A 17 -14.45 6.54 8.24
N SER A 18 -15.70 6.48 7.80
CA SER A 18 -16.39 7.63 7.19
C SER A 18 -16.59 8.82 8.14
N ALA A 19 -16.48 8.61 9.45
CA ALA A 19 -16.62 9.66 10.46
C ALA A 19 -15.28 10.34 10.81
N LEU A 20 -14.15 9.75 10.41
CA LEU A 20 -12.82 10.32 10.66
C LEU A 20 -12.64 11.63 9.89
N LEU A 21 -11.99 12.59 10.53
CA LEU A 21 -11.58 13.84 9.89
C LEU A 21 -10.09 13.80 9.61
N PHE A 22 -9.72 14.20 8.40
CA PHE A 22 -8.32 14.29 7.99
C PHE A 22 -7.64 15.49 8.64
N ALA A 23 -6.47 15.27 9.26
CA ALA A 23 -5.63 16.33 9.84
C ALA A 23 -4.28 16.48 9.13
N GLY A 24 -3.74 15.41 8.56
CA GLY A 24 -2.49 15.49 7.79
C GLY A 24 -2.00 14.15 7.27
N LEU A 25 -1.12 14.21 6.28
CA LEU A 25 -0.49 13.05 5.66
C LEU A 25 1.00 13.31 5.47
N HIS A 26 1.82 12.32 5.77
CA HIS A 26 3.22 12.27 5.35
C HIS A 26 3.48 10.90 4.75
N GLY A 27 4.05 10.85 3.54
CA GLY A 27 4.24 9.60 2.81
C GLY A 27 5.63 9.50 2.20
N HIS A 28 6.14 8.27 2.10
CA HIS A 28 7.32 7.90 1.34
C HIS A 28 6.98 6.72 0.43
N GLU A 29 7.33 6.83 -0.85
CA GLU A 29 7.16 5.79 -1.86
C GLU A 29 8.41 5.75 -2.75
N GLY A 30 8.78 4.56 -3.20
CA GLY A 30 9.88 4.33 -4.11
C GLY A 30 9.60 3.15 -5.03
N LEU A 31 10.29 3.10 -6.17
CA LEU A 31 10.24 1.95 -7.06
C LEU A 31 10.90 0.76 -6.35
N SER A 32 10.25 -0.40 -6.33
CA SER A 32 10.68 -1.57 -5.57
C SER A 32 10.86 -1.34 -4.07
N GLU A 33 10.18 -0.33 -3.50
CA GLU A 33 10.14 -0.07 -2.07
C GLU A 33 8.72 -0.23 -1.52
N LEU A 34 8.63 -0.69 -0.26
CA LEU A 34 7.36 -0.71 0.45
C LEU A 34 6.98 0.71 0.84
N PHE A 35 5.85 1.22 0.34
CA PHE A 35 5.38 2.54 0.75
C PHE A 35 5.08 2.61 2.24
N GLU A 36 5.22 3.81 2.80
CA GLU A 36 4.80 4.13 4.16
C GLU A 36 4.05 5.45 4.17
N TYR A 37 2.84 5.43 4.74
CA TYR A 37 2.06 6.65 4.97
C TYR A 37 1.73 6.81 6.45
N ARG A 38 2.01 7.98 7.00
CA ARG A 38 1.60 8.42 8.33
C ARG A 38 0.43 9.36 8.18
N VAL A 39 -0.74 8.90 8.57
CA VAL A 39 -1.99 9.64 8.45
C VAL A 39 -2.42 10.12 9.82
N LYS A 40 -2.57 11.43 9.99
CA LYS A 40 -3.17 12.02 11.18
C LYS A 40 -4.67 12.18 10.97
N VAL A 41 -5.44 11.66 11.90
CA VAL A 41 -6.90 11.69 11.88
C VAL A 41 -7.46 12.18 13.21
N LEU A 42 -8.56 12.90 13.16
CA LEU A 42 -9.37 13.27 14.32
C LEU A 42 -10.60 12.37 14.36
N SER A 43 -11.01 11.96 15.56
CA SER A 43 -12.20 11.13 15.76
C SER A 43 -13.32 11.93 16.44
N PRO A 44 -14.35 12.39 15.72
CA PRO A 44 -15.47 13.12 16.31
C PRO A 44 -16.40 12.25 17.15
N GLU A 45 -16.48 10.96 16.85
CA GLU A 45 -17.39 10.00 17.50
C GLU A 45 -16.84 9.39 18.80
N GLY A 46 -15.63 9.78 19.19
CA GLY A 46 -15.02 9.39 20.46
C GLY A 46 -13.70 8.63 20.32
N GLU A 47 -13.37 7.82 21.32
CA GLU A 47 -12.13 7.06 21.33
C GLU A 47 -12.18 5.87 20.36
N LEU A 48 -11.05 5.64 19.68
CA LEU A 48 -10.87 4.53 18.76
C LEU A 48 -10.13 3.40 19.47
N ASN A 49 -10.59 2.16 19.32
CA ASN A 49 -9.89 0.99 19.84
C ASN A 49 -8.92 0.43 18.80
N ALA A 50 -7.65 0.23 19.16
CA ALA A 50 -6.61 -0.27 18.25
C ALA A 50 -6.98 -1.61 17.57
N ASP A 51 -7.68 -2.52 18.27
CA ASP A 51 -8.11 -3.82 17.74
C ASP A 51 -9.09 -3.68 16.56
N ASP A 52 -9.79 -2.55 16.50
CA ASP A 52 -10.72 -2.26 15.42
C ASP A 52 -10.03 -1.77 14.15
N TRP A 53 -8.75 -1.42 14.20
CA TRP A 53 -8.01 -0.81 13.09
C TRP A 53 -6.79 -1.61 12.67
N LEU A 54 -5.98 -2.11 13.62
CA LEU A 54 -4.72 -2.80 13.33
C LEU A 54 -4.91 -4.00 12.40
N GLY A 55 -4.05 -4.09 11.39
CA GLY A 55 -4.05 -5.14 10.37
C GLY A 55 -5.14 -4.99 9.29
N LYS A 56 -6.09 -4.05 9.45
CA LYS A 56 -7.21 -3.88 8.50
C LYS A 56 -6.85 -2.93 7.37
N ALA A 57 -7.49 -3.13 6.22
CA ALA A 57 -7.32 -2.27 5.06
C ALA A 57 -8.02 -0.91 5.28
N LEU A 58 -7.32 0.17 4.95
CA LEU A 58 -7.82 1.54 4.96
C LEU A 58 -7.54 2.19 3.60
N GLY A 59 -8.58 2.79 3.02
CA GLY A 59 -8.50 3.62 1.82
C GLY A 59 -8.64 5.10 2.18
N LEU A 60 -7.84 5.92 1.53
CA LEU A 60 -7.89 7.37 1.57
C LEU A 60 -8.21 7.86 0.17
N GLU A 61 -9.18 8.76 0.07
CA GLU A 61 -9.49 9.46 -1.17
C GLU A 61 -9.19 10.94 -0.97
N LEU A 62 -8.08 11.40 -1.53
CA LEU A 62 -7.64 12.78 -1.48
C LEU A 62 -8.33 13.56 -2.60
N HIS A 63 -9.22 14.47 -2.24
CA HIS A 63 -9.99 15.29 -3.17
C HIS A 63 -9.27 16.61 -3.46
N HIS A 64 -9.26 16.98 -4.73
CA HIS A 64 -8.70 18.26 -5.17
C HIS A 64 -9.61 19.45 -4.81
N SER A 65 -9.00 20.59 -4.48
CA SER A 65 -9.72 21.81 -4.08
C SER A 65 -10.21 22.68 -5.24
N ALA A 66 -9.83 22.41 -6.50
CA ALA A 66 -10.40 23.16 -7.63
C ALA A 66 -11.75 22.57 -8.02
N GLN A 67 -12.76 23.43 -8.05
CA GLN A 67 -14.20 23.12 -8.22
C GLN A 67 -14.57 22.30 -9.48
N ASN A 68 -13.64 21.95 -10.36
CA ASN A 68 -13.91 21.33 -11.67
C ASN A 68 -12.94 20.20 -12.08
N SER A 69 -12.11 19.64 -11.19
CA SER A 69 -11.30 18.45 -11.53
C SER A 69 -11.87 17.18 -10.89
N PRO A 70 -12.27 16.17 -11.68
CA PRO A 70 -12.75 14.89 -11.16
C PRO A 70 -11.62 13.97 -10.65
N SER A 71 -10.35 14.40 -10.71
CA SER A 71 -9.20 13.59 -10.27
C SER A 71 -9.07 13.62 -8.74
N SER A 72 -9.42 12.50 -8.09
CA SER A 72 -9.04 12.19 -6.71
C SER A 72 -7.86 11.23 -6.70
N ARG A 73 -6.89 11.45 -5.82
CA ARG A 73 -5.82 10.47 -5.58
C ARG A 73 -6.30 9.47 -4.54
N LYS A 74 -6.22 8.19 -4.88
CA LYS A 74 -6.58 7.10 -3.97
C LYS A 74 -5.31 6.47 -3.42
N VAL A 75 -5.27 6.28 -2.11
CA VAL A 75 -4.18 5.60 -1.41
C VAL A 75 -4.82 4.52 -0.56
N HIS A 76 -4.39 3.28 -0.76
CA HIS A 76 -4.88 2.14 -0.01
C HIS A 76 -3.71 1.44 0.68
N GLY A 77 -3.91 1.02 1.91
CA GLY A 77 -2.90 0.28 2.66
C GLY A 77 -3.52 -0.46 3.84
N HIS A 78 -2.69 -1.14 4.61
CA HIS A 78 -3.10 -1.76 5.86
C HIS A 78 -2.58 -0.94 7.04
N VAL A 79 -3.41 -0.79 8.08
CA VAL A 79 -3.01 -0.12 9.32
C VAL A 79 -2.04 -1.02 10.08
N CYS A 80 -0.75 -0.76 9.97
CA CYS A 80 0.32 -1.53 10.63
C CYS A 80 0.79 -0.89 11.94
N GLY A 81 0.33 0.33 12.22
CA GLY A 81 0.59 1.03 13.47
C GLY A 81 -0.54 1.98 13.81
N PHE A 82 -0.85 2.07 15.10
CA PHE A 82 -1.92 2.88 15.65
C PHE A 82 -1.39 3.60 16.89
N ARG A 83 -1.50 4.93 16.91
CA ARG A 83 -1.00 5.75 18.01
C ARG A 83 -1.97 6.88 18.31
N ARG A 84 -2.36 7.06 19.57
CA ARG A 84 -3.02 8.29 20.02
C ARG A 84 -1.98 9.38 20.27
N LEU A 85 -2.18 10.55 19.68
CA LEU A 85 -1.29 11.72 19.81
C LEU A 85 -1.72 12.68 20.93
N GLY A 86 -2.97 12.57 21.40
CA GLY A 86 -3.57 13.47 22.37
C GLY A 86 -4.92 13.96 21.84
N ASP A 87 -5.29 15.18 22.20
CA ASP A 87 -6.51 15.83 21.74
C ASP A 87 -6.16 17.10 20.96
N GLU A 88 -6.87 17.33 19.86
CA GLU A 88 -6.74 18.54 19.06
C GLU A 88 -8.07 19.31 19.11
N GLY A 89 -8.10 20.35 19.93
CA GLY A 89 -9.34 21.02 20.31
C GLY A 89 -10.24 20.08 21.14
N ARG A 90 -11.37 19.66 20.57
CA ARG A 90 -12.35 18.79 21.23
C ARG A 90 -12.32 17.34 20.76
N PHE A 91 -11.46 17.01 19.79
CA PHE A 91 -11.43 15.69 19.17
C PHE A 91 -10.12 14.97 19.51
N PRO A 92 -10.19 13.68 19.92
CA PRO A 92 -9.01 12.85 20.01
C PRO A 92 -8.30 12.74 18.66
N CYS A 93 -6.97 12.90 18.69
CA CYS A 93 -6.09 12.85 17.51
C CYS A 93 -5.29 11.54 17.51
N TYR A 94 -5.27 10.86 16.37
CA TYR A 94 -4.57 9.60 16.16
C TYR A 94 -3.64 9.70 14.95
N GLU A 95 -2.60 8.87 14.95
CA GLU A 95 -1.75 8.60 13.80
C GLU A 95 -1.87 7.13 13.41
N PHE A 96 -2.21 6.90 12.15
CA PHE A 96 -2.20 5.58 11.52
C PHE A 96 -0.97 5.45 10.64
N LEU A 97 -0.28 4.33 10.78
CA LEU A 97 0.81 3.93 9.90
C LEU A 97 0.27 2.95 8.86
N LEU A 98 0.18 3.38 7.60
CA LEU A 98 -0.25 2.55 6.49
C LEU A 98 0.93 2.01 5.72
N ARG A 99 0.91 0.72 5.42
CA ARG A 99 1.90 0.01 4.61
C ARG A 99 1.22 -0.94 3.63
N PRO A 100 1.88 -1.35 2.53
CA PRO A 100 1.32 -2.35 1.62
C PRO A 100 1.19 -3.69 2.32
N TRP A 101 0.36 -4.57 1.77
CA TRP A 101 0.18 -5.95 2.25
C TRP A 101 1.51 -6.72 2.20
N LEU A 102 2.40 -6.38 1.24
CA LEU A 102 3.72 -6.99 1.12
C LEU A 102 4.58 -6.74 2.37
N TRP A 103 4.27 -5.72 3.18
CA TRP A 103 4.90 -5.53 4.48
C TRP A 103 4.67 -6.72 5.43
N PHE A 104 3.52 -7.40 5.38
CA PHE A 104 3.30 -8.60 6.19
C PHE A 104 4.30 -9.71 5.88
N ALA A 105 4.85 -9.75 4.65
CA ALA A 105 5.91 -10.67 4.27
C ALA A 105 7.27 -10.33 4.91
N SER A 106 7.43 -9.13 5.46
CA SER A 106 8.60 -8.75 6.28
C SER A 106 8.49 -9.18 7.74
N CYS A 107 7.30 -9.57 8.20
CA CYS A 107 7.04 -9.95 9.59
C CYS A 107 7.32 -11.42 9.91
N ALA A 108 7.63 -12.24 8.90
CA ALA A 108 7.95 -13.65 9.05
C ALA A 108 9.25 -13.98 8.31
N SER A 109 10.02 -14.92 8.86
CA SER A 109 11.22 -15.49 8.22
C SER A 109 11.05 -16.99 8.07
N ASN A 110 11.55 -17.52 6.95
CA ASN A 110 11.37 -18.92 6.57
C ASN A 110 12.65 -19.53 5.99
N CYS A 111 12.66 -20.86 5.94
CA CYS A 111 13.64 -21.66 5.20
C CYS A 111 12.89 -22.58 4.22
N ARG A 112 13.06 -22.37 2.91
CA ARG A 112 12.37 -23.11 1.85
C ARG A 112 13.31 -23.41 0.69
N ILE A 113 13.07 -24.53 0.02
CA ILE A 113 13.84 -24.95 -1.16
C ILE A 113 12.86 -25.03 -2.34
N PHE A 114 13.24 -24.41 -3.45
CA PHE A 114 12.54 -24.44 -4.72
C PHE A 114 13.44 -25.11 -5.76
N GLN A 115 12.91 -26.04 -6.54
CA GLN A 115 13.66 -26.80 -7.54
C GLN A 115 12.87 -26.85 -8.84
N ASN A 116 13.58 -26.70 -9.95
CA ASN A 116 13.01 -26.76 -11.30
C ASN A 116 11.80 -25.81 -11.48
N GLN A 117 11.89 -24.61 -10.89
CA GLN A 117 10.86 -23.57 -10.97
C GLN A 117 11.47 -22.29 -11.51
N SER A 118 10.76 -21.60 -12.40
CA SER A 118 11.10 -20.26 -12.84
C SER A 118 10.99 -19.25 -11.69
N VAL A 119 11.67 -18.11 -11.84
CA VAL A 119 11.59 -17.01 -10.87
C VAL A 119 10.14 -16.62 -10.56
N LEU A 120 9.30 -16.48 -11.59
CA LEU A 120 7.88 -16.12 -11.41
C LEU A 120 7.10 -17.19 -10.65
N GLU A 121 7.38 -18.47 -10.84
CA GLU A 121 6.74 -19.56 -10.09
C GLU A 121 7.14 -19.53 -8.61
N VAL A 122 8.42 -19.30 -8.33
CA VAL A 122 8.93 -19.14 -6.95
C VAL A 122 8.27 -17.94 -6.27
N LEU A 123 8.26 -16.77 -6.94
CA LEU A 123 7.63 -15.56 -6.39
C LEU A 123 6.13 -15.77 -6.12
N LYS A 124 5.40 -16.41 -7.04
CA LYS A 124 3.98 -16.78 -6.85
C LYS A 124 3.80 -17.69 -5.63
N ALA A 125 4.63 -18.71 -5.48
CA ALA A 125 4.54 -19.65 -4.37
C ALA A 125 4.79 -18.96 -3.01
N VAL A 126 5.77 -18.05 -2.95
CA VAL A 126 6.09 -17.29 -1.74
C VAL A 126 4.98 -16.28 -1.39
N LEU A 127 4.40 -15.62 -2.40
CA LEU A 127 3.39 -14.58 -2.19
C LEU A 127 1.96 -15.12 -1.99
N ALA A 128 1.68 -16.36 -2.39
CA ALA A 128 0.35 -16.98 -2.29
C ALA A 128 -0.32 -16.96 -0.90
N PRO A 129 0.40 -17.05 0.24
CA PRO A 129 -0.22 -16.99 1.56
C PRO A 129 -0.71 -15.59 1.98
N TYR A 130 -0.32 -14.54 1.26
CA TYR A 130 -0.62 -13.16 1.62
C TYR A 130 -1.90 -12.66 0.92
N PRO A 131 -2.66 -11.74 1.54
CA PRO A 131 -4.01 -11.39 1.08
C PRO A 131 -4.06 -10.46 -0.14
N GLY A 132 -2.91 -10.01 -0.65
CA GLY A 132 -2.87 -8.96 -1.65
C GLY A 132 -2.87 -9.44 -3.09
N GLU A 133 -3.46 -8.65 -3.97
CA GLU A 133 -3.45 -8.91 -5.40
C GLU A 133 -2.07 -8.61 -6.00
N VAL A 134 -1.62 -9.51 -6.87
CA VAL A 134 -0.38 -9.36 -7.65
C VAL A 134 -0.71 -9.40 -9.14
N GLU A 135 -0.33 -8.34 -9.84
CA GLU A 135 -0.37 -8.29 -11.29
C GLU A 135 0.99 -8.70 -11.86
N TRP A 136 1.02 -9.84 -12.53
CA TRP A 136 2.23 -10.36 -13.19
C TRP A 136 2.30 -9.83 -14.62
N ALA A 137 3.07 -8.76 -14.81
CA ALA A 137 3.22 -8.07 -16.09
C ALA A 137 4.68 -8.11 -16.58
N ALA A 138 5.35 -9.23 -16.34
CA ALA A 138 6.65 -9.54 -16.93
C ALA A 138 6.48 -9.97 -18.39
N THR A 139 7.36 -9.46 -19.25
CA THR A 139 7.30 -9.66 -20.71
C THR A 139 8.32 -10.70 -21.18
N GLU A 140 9.39 -10.90 -20.43
CA GLU A 140 10.42 -11.88 -20.71
C GLU A 140 10.05 -13.30 -20.25
N SER A 141 10.78 -14.29 -20.78
CA SER A 141 10.70 -15.69 -20.35
C SER A 141 11.84 -16.02 -19.39
N TYR A 142 11.51 -16.54 -18.21
CA TYR A 142 12.49 -16.90 -17.19
C TYR A 142 12.75 -18.40 -17.20
N ALA A 143 14.01 -18.80 -17.38
CA ALA A 143 14.40 -20.20 -17.28
C ALA A 143 14.13 -20.75 -15.87
N ALA A 144 13.85 -22.05 -15.80
CA ALA A 144 13.70 -22.73 -14.52
C ALA A 144 15.03 -22.73 -13.77
N LEU A 145 14.99 -22.32 -12.50
CA LEU A 145 16.12 -22.44 -11.59
C LEU A 145 16.23 -23.91 -11.19
N GLU A 146 17.40 -24.50 -11.42
CA GLU A 146 17.68 -25.88 -10.98
C GLU A 146 17.51 -26.01 -9.46
N TYR A 147 18.02 -25.02 -8.73
CA TYR A 147 17.98 -24.98 -7.27
C TYR A 147 17.96 -23.54 -6.76
N CYS A 148 16.97 -23.21 -5.93
CA CYS A 148 16.82 -21.90 -5.30
C CYS A 148 16.44 -22.09 -3.83
N VAL A 149 17.05 -21.30 -2.95
CA VAL A 149 16.85 -21.43 -1.50
C VAL A 149 16.49 -20.06 -0.92
N GLN A 150 15.45 -20.06 -0.10
CA GLN A 150 15.19 -19.03 0.89
C GLN A 150 15.82 -19.52 2.21
N PHE A 151 16.80 -18.83 2.76
CA PHE A 151 17.50 -19.28 3.98
C PHE A 151 17.57 -18.17 5.03
N ALA A 152 16.82 -18.34 6.12
CA ALA A 152 16.83 -17.44 7.28
C ALA A 152 16.63 -15.95 6.92
N GLU A 153 15.87 -15.69 5.86
CA GLU A 153 15.49 -14.37 5.39
C GLU A 153 13.97 -14.22 5.43
N THR A 154 13.47 -12.98 5.42
CA THR A 154 12.02 -12.73 5.39
C THR A 154 11.48 -13.00 3.99
N ASP A 155 10.17 -13.30 3.89
CA ASP A 155 9.54 -13.54 2.59
C ASP A 155 9.64 -12.27 1.71
N ALA A 156 9.53 -11.08 2.29
CA ALA A 156 9.74 -9.82 1.59
C ALA A 156 11.20 -9.65 1.09
N ALA A 157 12.20 -9.94 1.92
CA ALA A 157 13.60 -9.83 1.53
C ALA A 157 13.95 -10.83 0.42
N PHE A 158 13.46 -12.06 0.52
CA PHE A 158 13.66 -13.09 -0.50
C PHE A 158 13.04 -12.68 -1.84
N VAL A 159 11.80 -12.17 -1.80
CA VAL A 159 11.09 -11.68 -2.98
C VAL A 159 11.85 -10.53 -3.64
N SER A 160 12.28 -9.53 -2.87
CA SER A 160 13.05 -8.39 -3.40
C SER A 160 14.35 -8.86 -4.03
N ARG A 161 15.14 -9.69 -3.32
CA ARG A 161 16.40 -10.22 -3.83
C ARG A 161 16.22 -11.00 -5.13
N LEU A 162 15.23 -11.89 -5.19
CA LEU A 162 14.99 -12.71 -6.37
C LEU A 162 14.48 -11.89 -7.56
N MET A 163 13.68 -10.85 -7.31
CA MET A 163 13.27 -9.90 -8.34
C MET A 163 14.48 -9.12 -8.90
N GLU A 164 15.32 -8.57 -8.03
CA GLU A 164 16.54 -7.84 -8.41
C GLU A 164 17.50 -8.69 -9.24
N GLU A 165 17.73 -9.95 -8.82
CA GLU A 165 18.58 -10.91 -9.57
C GLU A 165 18.02 -11.21 -10.98
N ALA A 166 16.70 -11.20 -11.13
CA ALA A 166 16.02 -11.48 -12.39
C ALA A 166 15.76 -10.24 -13.25
N GLY A 167 16.14 -9.03 -12.79
CA GLY A 167 15.82 -7.77 -13.46
C GLY A 167 14.34 -7.37 -13.38
N LEU A 168 13.59 -7.98 -12.47
CA LEU A 168 12.21 -7.61 -12.16
C LEU A 168 12.21 -6.47 -11.14
N TYR A 169 11.21 -5.61 -11.23
CA TYR A 169 10.92 -4.60 -10.23
C TYR A 169 9.42 -4.52 -9.99
N TYR A 170 9.01 -3.79 -8.96
CA TYR A 170 7.60 -3.64 -8.63
C TYR A 170 7.21 -2.22 -8.23
N PHE A 171 5.92 -1.95 -8.39
CA PHE A 171 5.27 -0.74 -7.85
C PHE A 171 3.84 -1.08 -7.42
N PHE A 172 3.22 -0.17 -6.70
CA PHE A 172 1.84 -0.33 -6.23
C PHE A 172 0.90 0.51 -7.09
N ARG A 173 -0.18 -0.11 -7.57
CA ARG A 173 -1.21 0.58 -8.34
C ARG A 173 -2.48 0.66 -7.50
N HIS A 174 -2.84 1.86 -7.09
CA HIS A 174 -4.08 2.11 -6.36
C HIS A 174 -5.24 2.30 -7.33
N SER A 175 -6.37 1.67 -7.03
CA SER A 175 -7.62 1.73 -7.78
C SER A 175 -8.76 2.22 -6.89
N GLY A 176 -10.00 2.24 -7.40
CA GLY A 176 -11.16 2.62 -6.59
C GLY A 176 -11.52 1.64 -5.48
N GLU A 177 -11.16 0.36 -5.65
CA GLU A 177 -11.59 -0.74 -4.78
C GLU A 177 -10.45 -1.27 -3.90
N GLY A 178 -9.21 -0.85 -4.15
CA GLY A 178 -8.04 -1.33 -3.43
C GLY A 178 -6.73 -0.97 -4.13
N TYR A 179 -5.78 -1.90 -4.13
CA TYR A 179 -4.52 -1.75 -4.82
C TYR A 179 -3.87 -3.11 -5.09
N SER A 180 -3.05 -3.15 -6.13
CA SER A 180 -2.30 -4.33 -6.55
C SER A 180 -0.79 -4.05 -6.49
N LEU A 181 -0.02 -5.11 -6.26
CA LEU A 181 1.42 -5.13 -6.50
C LEU A 181 1.63 -5.48 -7.98
N VAL A 182 2.20 -4.56 -8.76
CA VAL A 182 2.54 -4.80 -10.17
C VAL A 182 3.99 -5.24 -10.23
N VAL A 183 4.24 -6.45 -10.72
CA VAL A 183 5.60 -7.00 -10.94
C VAL A 183 5.87 -7.01 -12.43
N THR A 184 6.94 -6.32 -12.87
CA THR A 184 7.24 -6.15 -14.29
C THR A 184 8.74 -6.00 -14.55
N ASP A 185 9.13 -6.18 -15.81
CA ASP A 185 10.45 -5.96 -16.39
C ASP A 185 10.44 -4.85 -17.46
N SER A 186 9.28 -4.25 -17.76
CA SER A 186 9.08 -3.41 -18.93
C SER A 186 8.52 -2.03 -18.59
N MET A 187 8.95 -1.01 -19.33
CA MET A 187 8.43 0.36 -19.21
C MET A 187 6.96 0.47 -19.64
N SER A 188 6.44 -0.48 -20.43
CA SER A 188 5.07 -0.43 -20.97
C SER A 188 3.97 -0.45 -19.92
N GLU A 189 4.27 -0.94 -18.70
CA GLU A 189 3.30 -1.03 -17.60
C GLU A 189 3.12 0.28 -16.83
N HIS A 190 3.99 1.27 -17.07
CA HIS A 190 3.90 2.59 -16.48
C HIS A 190 2.94 3.46 -17.27
N ARG A 191 1.94 4.01 -16.59
CA ARG A 191 1.01 4.97 -17.18
C ARG A 191 1.38 6.37 -16.69
N SER A 192 1.53 7.29 -17.62
CA SER A 192 1.57 8.71 -17.26
C SER A 192 0.24 9.08 -16.60
N LEU A 193 0.32 9.92 -15.58
CA LEU A 193 -0.84 10.72 -15.19
C LEU A 193 -1.22 11.58 -16.41
N GLU A 194 -2.51 11.77 -16.66
CA GLU A 194 -2.95 12.54 -17.82
C GLU A 194 -2.38 13.97 -17.76
N ALA A 195 -1.94 14.48 -18.92
CA ALA A 195 -1.15 15.70 -19.00
C ALA A 195 -1.93 16.91 -18.47
N GLY A 196 -1.55 17.40 -17.29
CA GLY A 196 -2.23 18.49 -16.58
C GLY A 196 -2.39 18.23 -15.08
N ASP A 197 -2.34 16.96 -14.67
CA ASP A 197 -2.33 16.57 -13.26
C ASP A 197 -0.89 16.67 -12.71
N THR A 198 -0.56 17.84 -12.16
CA THR A 198 0.56 17.89 -11.20
C THR A 198 0.28 16.84 -10.11
N LEU A 199 1.30 16.15 -9.64
CA LEU A 199 1.19 15.26 -8.48
C LEU A 199 0.94 16.13 -7.24
N TYR A 200 -0.33 16.39 -6.93
CA TYR A 200 -0.74 17.18 -5.78
C TYR A 200 -0.72 16.29 -4.52
N TRP A 201 0.00 16.75 -3.49
CA TRP A 201 0.06 16.14 -2.14
C TRP A 201 -0.66 17.04 -1.14
#